data_AF-A0A1Y4UMW1-F1
#
_entry.id   AF-A0A1Y4UMW1-F1
#
_cell.length_a   1.000
_cell.length_b   1.000
_cell.length_c   1.000
_cell.angle_alpha   90.00
_cell.angle_beta   90.00
_cell.angle_gamma   90.00
#
_symmetry.space_group_name_H-M   'P 1'
#
loop_
_entity.id
_entity.type
_entity.pdbx_description
1 polymer ?
#
loop_
_entity_poly.entity_id
_entity_poly.type
_entity_poly.pdbx_seq_one_letter_code
_entity_poly.pdbx_strand_id
1 'polypeptide(L)'
;MKAWEISTYFSNEFSDLVFADTRNEAKAKVLNGETALDSVLAYDDSLQYTDIRAVRVPQLDDMENKSQMDLVEELICMCGWCHEFEPDSKIWEAENFNKEEFEKEWLENEVD
;
A
#
# COMPACT_ATOMS: atom_id res chain seq x y z
N MET A 1 -0.45 -1.01 -15.90
CA MET A 1 -1.75 -0.53 -15.39
C MET A 1 -1.55 0.75 -14.56
N LYS A 2 -2.60 1.54 -14.26
CA LYS A 2 -2.46 2.76 -13.46
C LYS A 2 -2.50 2.48 -11.94
N ALA A 3 -1.57 3.04 -11.18
CA ALA A 3 -1.50 2.91 -9.71
C ALA A 3 -2.34 3.95 -8.92
N TRP A 4 -3.04 3.48 -7.89
CA TRP A 4 -3.89 4.31 -7.03
C TRP A 4 -3.61 4.01 -5.57
N GLU A 5 -3.24 5.03 -4.81
CA GLU A 5 -3.26 4.98 -3.35
C GLU A 5 -4.71 5.09 -2.88
N ILE A 6 -5.10 4.13 -2.05
CA ILE A 6 -6.43 4.01 -1.47
C ILE A 6 -6.32 4.28 0.03
N SER A 7 -7.16 5.16 0.56
CA SER A 7 -7.24 5.45 2.00
C SER A 7 -8.68 5.79 2.38
N THR A 8 -9.00 5.80 3.67
CA THR A 8 -10.33 6.24 4.13
C THR A 8 -10.36 7.75 4.35
N TYR A 9 -11.53 8.39 4.22
CA TYR A 9 -11.66 9.82 4.54
C TYR A 9 -11.56 10.12 6.04
N PHE A 10 -11.70 9.11 6.89
CA PHE A 10 -11.77 9.27 8.35
C PHE A 10 -10.40 9.09 9.01
N SER A 11 -9.46 8.40 8.36
CA SER A 11 -8.09 8.22 8.84
C SER A 11 -7.15 7.98 7.66
N ASN A 12 -5.99 8.62 7.65
CA ASN A 12 -4.88 8.23 6.77
C ASN A 12 -4.03 7.10 7.38
N GLU A 13 -4.44 6.55 8.53
CA GLU A 13 -3.67 5.53 9.26
C GLU A 13 -3.49 4.24 8.46
N PHE A 14 -4.44 3.92 7.58
CA PHE A 14 -4.38 2.76 6.72
C PHE A 14 -4.53 3.19 5.28
N SER A 15 -3.54 2.82 4.47
CA SER A 15 -3.54 3.02 3.02
C SER A 15 -3.16 1.72 2.31
N ASP A 16 -3.66 1.54 1.10
CA ASP A 16 -3.31 0.43 0.22
C ASP A 16 -3.00 0.92 -1.20
N LEU A 17 -2.45 0.05 -2.03
CA LEU A 17 -2.16 0.29 -3.42
C LEU A 17 -3.06 -0.59 -4.30
N VAL A 18 -3.69 0.02 -5.30
CA VAL A 18 -4.51 -0.69 -6.29
C VAL A 18 -4.09 -0.30 -7.70
N PHE A 19 -3.94 -1.30 -8.56
CA PHE A 19 -3.75 -1.11 -9.99
C PHE A 19 -5.09 -1.22 -10.72
N ALA A 20 -5.50 -0.16 -11.42
CA ALA A 20 -6.78 -0.11 -12.15
C ALA A 20 -6.79 1.00 -13.21
N ASP A 21 -7.47 0.83 -14.34
CA ASP A 21 -7.46 1.83 -15.42
C ASP A 21 -8.17 3.14 -15.04
N THR A 22 -9.10 3.06 -14.09
CA THR A 22 -9.89 4.19 -13.61
C THR A 22 -9.95 4.25 -12.09
N ARG A 23 -10.22 5.46 -11.57
CA ARG A 23 -10.43 5.67 -10.14
C ARG A 23 -11.57 4.82 -9.57
N ASN A 24 -12.66 4.68 -10.33
CA ASN A 24 -13.84 3.94 -9.86
C ASN A 24 -13.57 2.45 -9.80
N GLU A 25 -12.81 1.93 -10.76
CA GLU A 25 -12.35 0.54 -10.74
C GLU A 25 -11.41 0.31 -9.55
N ALA A 26 -10.48 1.22 -9.27
CA ALA A 26 -9.60 1.11 -8.10
C ALA A 26 -10.39 0.99 -6.79
N LYS A 27 -11.43 1.83 -6.64
CA LYS A 27 -12.35 1.79 -5.50
C LYS A 27 -13.20 0.52 -5.45
N ALA A 28 -13.59 -0.05 -6.58
CA ALA A 28 -14.34 -1.30 -6.61
C ALA A 28 -13.46 -2.49 -6.23
N LYS A 29 -12.19 -2.49 -6.66
CA LYS A 29 -11.21 -3.52 -6.36
C LYS A 29 -10.91 -3.64 -4.87
N VAL A 30 -10.66 -2.53 -4.17
CA VAL A 30 -10.46 -2.58 -2.70
C VAL A 30 -11.68 -3.15 -1.98
N LEU A 31 -12.91 -2.80 -2.39
CA LEU A 31 -14.15 -3.34 -1.81
C LEU A 31 -14.35 -4.85 -2.08
N ASN A 32 -13.62 -5.41 -3.03
CA ASN A 32 -13.61 -6.84 -3.34
C ASN A 32 -12.38 -7.55 -2.76
N GLY A 33 -11.56 -6.87 -1.95
CA GLY A 33 -10.30 -7.41 -1.43
C GLY A 33 -9.20 -7.57 -2.48
N GLU A 34 -9.35 -6.96 -3.67
CA GLU A 34 -8.36 -7.02 -4.75
C GLU A 34 -7.37 -5.85 -4.63
N THR A 35 -6.42 -5.98 -3.71
CA THR A 35 -5.38 -4.96 -3.47
C THR A 35 -3.98 -5.50 -3.79
N ALA A 36 -2.98 -4.63 -3.88
CA ALA A 36 -1.61 -5.05 -4.15
C ALA A 36 -0.86 -5.49 -2.89
N LEU A 37 -1.22 -4.95 -1.72
CA LEU A 37 -0.48 -5.14 -0.46
C LEU A 37 -1.26 -5.89 0.62
N ASP A 38 -2.47 -6.36 0.31
CA ASP A 38 -3.33 -7.11 1.25
C ASP A 38 -3.49 -6.39 2.60
N SER A 39 -3.66 -5.06 2.59
CA SER A 39 -3.77 -4.29 3.82
C SER A 39 -5.10 -4.54 4.54
N VAL A 40 -5.23 -4.02 5.76
CA VAL A 40 -6.48 -4.04 6.54
C VAL A 40 -7.69 -3.53 5.75
N LEU A 41 -7.48 -2.59 4.81
CA LEU A 41 -8.57 -2.07 3.97
C LEU A 41 -9.18 -3.12 3.04
N ALA A 42 -8.40 -4.13 2.63
CA ALA A 42 -8.87 -5.23 1.78
C ALA A 42 -9.86 -6.17 2.51
N TYR A 43 -9.84 -6.16 3.84
CA TYR A 43 -10.60 -7.07 4.70
C TYR A 43 -11.67 -6.36 5.55
N ASP A 44 -11.89 -5.06 5.35
CA ASP A 44 -12.92 -4.30 6.06
C ASP A 44 -14.29 -4.39 5.37
N ASP A 45 -15.12 -5.34 5.80
CA ASP A 45 -16.49 -5.54 5.31
C ASP A 45 -17.44 -4.35 5.58
N SER A 46 -17.05 -3.41 6.45
CA SER A 46 -17.84 -2.22 6.76
C SER A 46 -17.56 -1.06 5.80
N LEU A 47 -16.46 -1.13 5.06
CA LEU A 47 -15.99 -0.08 4.16
C LEU A 47 -16.99 0.16 3.03
N GLN A 48 -17.47 1.39 2.88
CA GLN A 48 -18.35 1.75 1.77
C GLN A 48 -17.59 2.50 0.69
N TYR A 49 -18.12 2.45 -0.53
CA TYR A 49 -17.58 3.19 -1.65
C TYR A 49 -17.41 4.69 -1.34
N THR A 50 -18.29 5.31 -0.58
CA THR A 50 -18.19 6.74 -0.22
C THR A 50 -17.08 7.06 0.76
N ASP A 51 -16.62 6.08 1.53
CA ASP A 51 -15.63 6.25 2.59
C ASP A 51 -14.21 6.20 2.05
N ILE A 52 -14.06 5.72 0.82
CA ILE A 52 -12.78 5.51 0.15
C ILE A 52 -12.37 6.74 -0.67
N ARG A 53 -11.17 7.23 -0.39
CA ARG A 53 -10.40 8.12 -1.24
C ARG A 53 -9.46 7.30 -2.13
N ALA A 54 -9.35 7.68 -3.40
CA ALA A 54 -8.41 7.10 -4.34
C ALA A 54 -7.60 8.22 -4.99
N VAL A 55 -6.30 8.25 -4.71
CA VAL A 55 -5.34 9.25 -5.20
C VAL A 55 -4.43 8.59 -6.22
N ARG A 56 -4.15 9.30 -7.31
CA ARG A 56 -3.30 8.78 -8.36
C ARG A 56 -1.84 8.82 -7.94
N VAL A 57 -1.10 7.73 -8.18
CA VAL A 57 0.35 7.63 -7.94
C VAL A 57 1.07 7.30 -9.25
N PRO A 58 1.30 8.27 -10.16
CA PRO A 58 1.87 8.00 -11.48
C PRO A 58 3.27 7.38 -11.44
N GLN A 59 4.02 7.60 -10.36
CA GLN A 59 5.36 7.07 -10.16
C GLN A 59 5.40 5.54 -10.19
N LEU A 60 4.29 4.89 -9.84
CA LEU A 60 4.17 3.44 -9.73
C LEU A 60 3.39 2.81 -10.90
N ASP A 61 3.17 3.56 -11.99
CA ASP A 61 2.49 2.99 -13.15
C ASP A 61 3.23 1.80 -13.75
N ASP A 62 2.45 0.84 -14.24
CA ASP A 62 2.94 -0.38 -14.89
C ASP A 62 3.78 -1.31 -13.98
N MET A 63 3.68 -1.13 -12.65
CA MET A 63 4.36 -1.94 -11.64
C MET A 63 3.51 -3.08 -11.07
N GLU A 64 2.36 -3.42 -11.64
CA GLU A 64 1.45 -4.45 -11.11
C GLU A 64 2.05 -5.86 -10.97
N ASN A 65 3.18 -6.13 -11.62
CA ASN A 65 3.86 -7.43 -11.57
C ASN A 65 5.05 -7.44 -10.58
N LYS A 66 5.32 -6.34 -9.88
CA LYS A 66 6.35 -6.27 -8.84
C LYS A 66 5.90 -7.06 -7.60
N SER A 67 6.87 -7.50 -6.80
CA SER A 67 6.59 -8.11 -5.50
C SER A 67 6.04 -7.06 -4.51
N GLN A 68 5.35 -7.50 -3.45
CA GLN A 68 4.87 -6.61 -2.40
C GLN A 68 6.02 -5.82 -1.76
N MET A 69 7.14 -6.49 -1.45
CA MET A 69 8.35 -5.86 -0.92
C MET A 69 8.85 -4.73 -1.82
N ASP A 70 8.99 -5.00 -3.12
CA ASP A 70 9.45 -3.99 -4.08
C ASP A 70 8.45 -2.82 -4.18
N LEU A 71 7.15 -3.09 -4.09
CA LEU A 71 6.13 -2.04 -4.11
C LEU A 71 6.19 -1.16 -2.86
N VAL A 72 6.37 -1.75 -1.68
CA VAL A 72 6.52 -1.02 -0.41
C VAL A 72 7.80 -0.18 -0.43
N GLU A 73 8.92 -0.72 -0.91
CA GLU A 73 10.17 0.05 -1.10
C GLU A 73 9.93 1.30 -1.94
N GLU A 74 9.25 1.18 -3.09
CA GLU A 74 8.99 2.30 -3.98
C GLU A 74 7.98 3.29 -3.38
N LEU A 75 6.99 2.81 -2.63
CA LEU A 75 6.05 3.67 -1.90
C LEU A 75 6.77 4.50 -0.83
N ILE A 76 7.68 3.90 -0.07
CA ILE A 76 8.49 4.62 0.93
C ILE A 76 9.37 5.65 0.23
N CYS A 77 10.15 5.22 -0.77
CA CYS A 77 11.17 6.06 -1.39
C CYS A 77 10.61 7.15 -2.30
N MET A 78 9.53 6.86 -3.03
CA MET A 78 8.99 7.76 -4.06
C MET A 78 7.71 8.49 -3.64
N CYS A 79 6.94 7.90 -2.71
CA CYS A 79 5.59 8.36 -2.38
C CYS A 79 5.45 8.87 -0.95
N GLY A 80 6.53 8.78 -0.14
CA GLY A 80 6.55 9.27 1.24
C GLY A 80 5.70 8.44 2.18
N TRP A 81 5.47 7.16 1.84
CA TRP A 81 4.85 6.23 2.76
C TRP A 81 5.78 5.90 3.92
N CYS A 82 5.18 5.49 5.02
CA CYS A 82 5.86 4.85 6.12
C CYS A 82 5.39 3.39 6.21
N HIS A 83 6.27 2.49 6.61
CA HIS A 83 5.94 1.08 6.84
C HIS A 83 6.45 0.62 8.19
N GLU A 84 5.63 -0.11 8.93
CA GLU A 84 5.95 -0.69 10.23
C GLU A 84 5.51 -2.16 10.18
N PHE A 85 6.43 -3.08 10.47
CA PHE A 85 6.15 -4.52 10.41
C PHE A 85 5.35 -5.02 11.62
N GLU A 86 5.65 -4.50 12.80
CA GLU A 86 4.97 -4.85 14.06
C GLU A 86 4.72 -3.58 14.87
N PRO A 87 3.62 -3.51 15.66
CA PRO A 87 3.39 -2.36 16.52
C PRO A 87 4.58 -2.07 17.45
N ASP A 88 4.99 -0.80 17.50
CA ASP A 88 6.14 -0.29 18.27
C ASP A 88 7.52 -0.69 17.69
N SER A 89 7.58 -1.15 16.44
CA SER A 89 8.83 -1.47 15.75
C SER A 89 9.45 -0.26 15.03
N LYS A 90 10.51 -0.51 14.24
CA LYS A 90 11.14 0.54 13.44
C LYS A 90 10.17 0.97 12.33
N ILE A 91 9.83 2.24 12.31
CA ILE A 91 9.09 2.84 11.20
C ILE A 91 10.07 3.12 10.06
N TRP A 92 9.86 2.48 8.92
CA TRP A 92 10.60 2.70 7.70
C TRP A 92 10.02 3.88 6.94
N GLU A 93 10.85 4.88 6.68
CA GLU A 93 10.50 6.10 5.95
C GLU A 93 11.68 6.53 5.06
N ALA A 94 11.43 7.40 4.09
CA ALA A 94 12.44 7.80 3.11
C ALA A 94 13.75 8.31 3.75
N GLU A 95 13.69 8.95 4.92
CA GLU A 95 14.85 9.50 5.62
C GLU A 95 15.76 8.44 6.26
N ASN A 96 15.20 7.27 6.59
CA ASN A 96 15.92 6.19 7.30
C ASN A 96 16.01 4.89 6.49
N PHE A 97 15.52 4.90 5.25
CA PHE A 97 15.45 3.72 4.41
C PHE A 97 16.84 3.20 4.03
N ASN A 98 17.12 1.97 4.45
CA ASN A 98 18.29 1.21 4.08
C ASN A 98 17.80 -0.11 3.50
N LYS A 99 18.05 -0.33 2.21
CA LYS A 99 17.52 -1.48 1.47
C LYS A 99 17.92 -2.82 2.09
N GLU A 100 19.18 -3.00 2.44
CA GLU A 100 19.67 -4.28 2.99
C GLU A 100 19.03 -4.60 4.34
N GLU A 101 18.88 -3.59 5.21
CA GLU A 101 18.22 -3.77 6.51
C GLU A 101 16.71 -4.01 6.34
N PHE A 102 16.05 -3.30 5.42
CA PHE A 102 14.62 -3.45 5.14
C PHE A 102 14.30 -4.83 4.56
N GLU A 103 15.03 -5.29 3.54
CA GLU A 103 14.85 -6.63 2.96
C GLU A 103 15.06 -7.72 4.00
N LYS A 104 16.05 -7.54 4.89
CA LYS A 104 16.29 -8.48 5.98
C LYS A 104 15.10 -8.53 6.95
N GLU A 105 14.58 -7.38 7.37
CA GLU A 105 13.42 -7.31 8.26
C GLU A 105 12.15 -7.86 7.59
N TRP A 106 11.95 -7.61 6.29
CA TRP A 106 10.85 -8.18 5.51
C TRP A 106 10.84 -9.70 5.56
N LEU A 107 11.98 -10.34 5.30
CA LEU A 107 12.12 -11.80 5.34
C LEU A 107 11.95 -12.40 6.75
N GLU A 108 12.24 -11.62 7.80
CA GLU A 108 12.05 -12.05 9.19
C GLU A 108 10.59 -11.99 9.63
N ASN A 109 9.78 -11.09 9.04
CA ASN A 109 8.38 -10.86 9.40
C ASN A 109 7.37 -11.53 8.47
N GLU A 110 7.74 -11.97 7.26
CA GLU A 110 6.87 -12.75 6.36
C GLU A 110 6.63 -14.21 6.81
N VAL A 111 6.86 -14.55 8.09
CA VAL A 111 6.63 -15.90 8.60
C VAL A 111 5.16 -16.10 9.03
N ASP A 112 4.41 -16.65 8.07
CA ASP A 112 3.04 -17.24 8.09
C ASP A 112 1.80 -16.32 8.08
#